data_AF-A0A2R6JZG3-F1
#
_entry.id   AF-A0A2R6JZG3-F1
#
_cell.length_a   1.000
_cell.length_b   1.000
_cell.length_c   1.000
_cell.angle_alpha   90.00
_cell.angle_beta   90.00
_cell.angle_gamma   90.00
#
_symmetry.space_group_name_H-M   'P 1'
#
loop_
_entity.id
_entity.type
_entity.pdbx_description
1 polymer ?
#
loop_
_entity_poly.entity_id
_entity_poly.type
_entity_poly.pdbx_seq_one_letter_code
_entity_poly.pdbx_strand_id
1 'polypeptide(L)'
;MIAPRANLYVIAICEHDPRWSNPIKSDATLGRGLGPCEGCSAHKNTDGEWVNPGLFDPTSEIVFMTDEPRHPTDWDKYENWTEYSDYWSERVASGNAGDFIPKILEPFDYTIHDIWMGDSIKCPTESVEKWGVPSSNTQDSFNHCESYLRDELQDRKLVVTLEASASKRTHQALGVPRREANSIRIKQDYGRSEFDTTPPVVICPHWNAWMTRDEYIPVVQEAIAEVLR
;
A
#
# COMPACT_ATOMS: atom_id res chain seq x y z
N MET A 1 -33.92 -4.01 16.43
CA MET A 1 -33.71 -3.22 15.19
C MET A 1 -32.23 -3.22 14.94
N ILE A 2 -31.79 -3.91 13.88
CA ILE A 2 -30.38 -4.13 13.55
C ILE A 2 -30.02 -3.04 12.54
N ALA A 3 -29.03 -2.20 12.85
CA ALA A 3 -28.51 -1.20 11.94
C ALA A 3 -27.80 -1.90 10.75
N PRO A 4 -27.99 -1.45 9.50
CA PRO A 4 -27.31 -2.03 8.35
C PRO A 4 -25.81 -1.70 8.39
N ARG A 5 -24.97 -2.72 8.21
CA ARG A 5 -23.50 -2.67 8.28
C ARG A 5 -22.89 -2.02 7.04
N ALA A 6 -21.77 -1.33 7.23
CA ALA A 6 -21.03 -0.54 6.25
C ALA A 6 -20.57 -1.37 5.03
N ASN A 7 -20.80 -0.84 3.82
CA ASN A 7 -20.27 -1.35 2.56
C ASN A 7 -19.07 -0.49 2.17
N LEU A 8 -17.88 -1.07 2.00
CA LEU A 8 -16.63 -0.33 1.79
C LEU A 8 -15.88 -0.71 0.53
N TYR A 9 -15.50 0.29 -0.26
CA TYR A 9 -15.05 0.16 -1.65
C TYR A 9 -13.53 -0.05 -1.76
N VAL A 10 -13.12 -0.95 -2.66
CA VAL A 10 -11.75 -1.03 -3.22
C VAL A 10 -11.70 -0.11 -4.45
N ILE A 11 -10.68 0.76 -4.50
CA ILE A 11 -10.54 1.79 -5.53
C ILE A 11 -10.26 1.14 -6.88
N ALA A 12 -11.17 1.38 -7.84
CA ALA A 12 -10.88 1.27 -9.26
C ALA A 12 -10.30 2.61 -9.75
N ILE A 13 -9.22 2.51 -10.51
CA ILE A 13 -8.35 3.58 -10.99
C ILE A 13 -9.06 4.58 -11.95
N CYS A 14 -8.76 5.88 -11.76
CA CYS A 14 -8.83 7.06 -12.65
C CYS A 14 -10.16 7.83 -12.93
N GLU A 15 -10.18 9.09 -12.49
CA GLU A 15 -11.10 10.20 -12.83
C GLU A 15 -10.78 10.91 -14.17
N HIS A 16 -10.67 10.20 -15.31
CA HIS A 16 -10.57 10.87 -16.62
C HIS A 16 -11.58 10.36 -17.68
N ASP A 17 -12.64 9.69 -17.25
CA ASP A 17 -13.79 9.37 -18.10
C ASP A 17 -15.03 10.19 -17.69
N PRO A 18 -15.61 11.02 -18.58
CA PRO A 18 -16.75 11.91 -18.28
C PRO A 18 -18.08 11.18 -17.98
N ARG A 19 -18.06 9.88 -17.70
CA ARG A 19 -19.22 9.07 -17.29
C ARG A 19 -19.46 9.03 -15.77
N TRP A 20 -18.61 9.64 -14.96
CA TRP A 20 -18.64 9.51 -13.49
C TRP A 20 -19.10 10.76 -12.72
N SER A 21 -20.00 11.55 -13.31
CA SER A 21 -20.73 12.58 -12.58
C SER A 21 -21.99 12.02 -11.90
N ASN A 22 -21.95 11.86 -10.56
CA ASN A 22 -23.07 11.65 -9.61
C ASN A 22 -23.83 10.29 -9.63
N PRO A 23 -24.50 9.91 -8.51
CA PRO A 23 -24.01 9.67 -7.15
C PRO A 23 -24.19 8.18 -6.75
N ILE A 24 -23.32 7.68 -5.88
CA ILE A 24 -23.23 6.28 -5.47
C ILE A 24 -24.41 5.88 -4.58
N LYS A 25 -25.51 5.42 -5.17
CA LYS A 25 -26.54 4.52 -4.59
C LYS A 25 -27.34 3.81 -5.69
N SER A 26 -26.72 2.97 -6.51
CA SER A 26 -27.44 1.87 -7.19
C SER A 26 -26.46 1.03 -8.01
N ASP A 27 -26.47 -0.27 -7.74
CA ASP A 27 -26.20 -1.39 -8.64
C ASP A 27 -25.09 -1.31 -9.70
N ALA A 28 -24.17 -2.27 -9.55
CA ALA A 28 -23.49 -3.05 -10.59
C ALA A 28 -22.56 -2.35 -11.61
N THR A 29 -21.30 -2.80 -11.53
CA THR A 29 -20.30 -2.94 -12.60
C THR A 29 -19.65 -1.68 -13.21
N LEU A 30 -18.38 -1.46 -12.85
CA LEU A 30 -17.31 -0.99 -13.74
C LEU A 30 -15.94 -1.39 -13.12
N GLY A 31 -15.16 -2.22 -13.83
CA GLY A 31 -13.83 -2.75 -13.45
C GLY A 31 -13.88 -3.75 -12.28
N ARG A 32 -13.43 -4.99 -12.43
CA ARG A 32 -13.76 -6.09 -11.46
C ARG A 32 -13.00 -6.05 -10.11
N GLY A 33 -12.86 -4.88 -9.47
CA GLY A 33 -12.67 -4.79 -8.02
C GLY A 33 -14.04 -4.87 -7.35
N LEU A 34 -14.43 -6.04 -6.84
CA LEU A 34 -15.75 -6.29 -6.24
C LEU A 34 -15.85 -5.72 -4.81
N GLY A 35 -15.82 -4.40 -4.63
CA GLY A 35 -16.14 -3.79 -3.33
C GLY A 35 -15.32 -4.40 -2.18
N PRO A 36 -15.85 -4.51 -0.95
CA PRO A 36 -15.06 -4.91 0.20
C PRO A 36 -14.47 -6.31 0.01
N CYS A 37 -13.20 -6.44 0.42
CA CYS A 37 -12.49 -7.69 0.53
C CYS A 37 -13.16 -8.58 1.61
N GLU A 38 -14.25 -9.26 1.27
CA GLU A 38 -14.85 -10.24 2.17
C GLU A 38 -14.17 -11.60 1.97
N GLY A 39 -13.62 -12.18 3.04
CA GLY A 39 -13.29 -13.60 3.03
C GLY A 39 -12.05 -14.02 3.81
N CYS A 40 -11.11 -13.12 4.09
CA CYS A 40 -9.92 -13.47 4.88
C CYS A 40 -10.13 -13.28 6.38
N SER A 41 -9.26 -13.90 7.17
CA SER A 41 -9.30 -13.80 8.63
C SER A 41 -9.05 -12.37 9.16
N ALA A 42 -8.18 -11.59 8.53
CA ALA A 42 -7.93 -10.20 8.93
C ALA A 42 -9.16 -9.31 8.79
N HIS A 43 -9.86 -9.37 7.65
CA HIS A 43 -11.10 -8.63 7.46
C HIS A 43 -12.17 -9.02 8.48
N LYS A 44 -12.31 -10.31 8.79
CA LYS A 44 -13.28 -10.79 9.81
C LYS A 44 -12.95 -10.29 11.22
N ASN A 45 -11.66 -10.21 11.58
CA ASN A 45 -11.25 -9.75 12.90
C ASN A 45 -11.46 -8.25 13.12
N THR A 46 -11.59 -7.48 12.04
CA THR A 46 -11.79 -6.03 12.07
C THR A 46 -13.18 -5.62 11.59
N ASP A 47 -14.05 -6.58 11.31
CA ASP A 47 -15.35 -6.39 10.66
C ASP A 47 -15.28 -5.52 9.37
N GLY A 48 -14.12 -5.50 8.71
CA GLY A 48 -13.86 -4.68 7.51
C GLY A 48 -13.57 -3.21 7.79
N GLU A 49 -13.66 -2.74 9.04
CA GLU A 49 -13.43 -1.34 9.39
C GLU A 49 -11.98 -0.91 9.15
N TRP A 50 -11.02 -1.83 9.09
CA TRP A 50 -9.59 -1.49 9.06
C TRP A 50 -8.94 -1.68 7.70
N VAL A 51 -9.75 -1.78 6.65
CA VAL A 51 -9.24 -1.79 5.29
C VAL A 51 -8.59 -0.44 5.01
N ASN A 52 -7.30 -0.42 4.64
CA ASN A 52 -6.63 0.73 4.07
C ASN A 52 -6.52 0.56 2.54
N PRO A 53 -7.29 1.29 1.73
CA PRO A 53 -7.27 1.15 0.27
C PRO A 53 -6.11 1.91 -0.38
N GLY A 54 -5.27 2.60 0.38
CA GLY A 54 -4.15 3.40 -0.09
C GLY A 54 -4.40 4.91 -0.01
N LEU A 55 -3.31 5.66 -0.15
CA LEU A 55 -3.20 7.10 0.11
C LEU A 55 -2.48 7.81 -1.04
N PHE A 56 -2.58 9.14 -1.07
CA PHE A 56 -1.98 10.03 -2.06
C PHE A 56 -2.54 9.81 -3.48
N ASP A 57 -1.72 9.87 -4.53
CA ASP A 57 -2.16 9.86 -5.92
C ASP A 57 -2.28 8.42 -6.49
N PRO A 58 -3.49 7.89 -6.73
CA PRO A 58 -3.69 6.55 -7.29
C PRO A 58 -3.24 6.44 -8.75
N THR A 59 -3.02 7.56 -9.43
CA THR A 59 -2.58 7.62 -10.83
C THR A 59 -1.06 7.69 -10.97
N SER A 60 -0.33 7.85 -9.86
CA SER A 60 1.13 7.98 -9.85
C SER A 60 1.83 6.78 -10.50
N GLU A 61 2.90 7.05 -11.23
CA GLU A 61 3.76 6.02 -11.79
C GLU A 61 4.74 5.39 -10.78
N ILE A 62 4.85 5.99 -9.59
CA ILE A 62 5.71 5.52 -8.49
C ILE A 62 4.83 5.06 -7.33
N VAL A 63 5.05 3.83 -6.90
CA VAL A 63 4.30 3.22 -5.80
C VAL A 63 5.19 2.95 -4.61
N PHE A 64 4.75 3.32 -3.41
CA PHE A 64 5.37 2.93 -2.15
C PHE A 64 4.51 1.87 -1.46
N MET A 65 5.10 0.71 -1.18
CA MET A 65 4.42 -0.43 -0.56
C MET A 65 4.91 -0.68 0.87
N THR A 66 3.99 -0.57 1.84
CA THR A 66 4.19 -0.92 3.26
C THR A 66 3.71 -2.33 3.58
N ASP A 67 3.99 -2.83 4.79
CA ASP A 67 3.58 -4.18 5.22
C ASP A 67 2.06 -4.32 5.39
N GLU A 68 1.50 -3.68 6.41
CA GLU A 68 0.07 -3.67 6.74
C GLU A 68 -0.30 -2.41 7.55
N PRO A 69 -1.57 -1.97 7.53
CA PRO A 69 -1.98 -0.80 8.28
C PRO A 69 -1.88 -1.04 9.79
N ARG A 70 -1.37 -0.04 10.51
CA ARG A 70 -1.25 -0.03 11.98
C ARG A 70 -2.19 0.96 12.64
N HIS A 71 -3.29 1.31 11.98
CA HIS A 71 -4.28 2.26 12.44
C HIS A 71 -5.70 1.78 12.12
N PRO A 72 -6.69 2.08 12.98
CA PRO A 72 -8.09 1.91 12.65
C PRO A 72 -8.51 2.94 11.61
N THR A 73 -9.40 2.53 10.71
CA THR A 73 -10.13 3.45 9.84
C THR A 73 -11.59 3.50 10.27
N ASP A 74 -12.01 4.63 10.82
CA ASP A 74 -13.44 4.83 11.09
C ASP A 74 -14.11 5.33 9.80
N TRP A 75 -14.50 4.40 8.96
CA TRP A 75 -15.03 4.69 7.62
C TRP A 75 -16.34 5.48 7.63
N ASP A 76 -17.12 5.40 8.70
CA ASP A 76 -18.35 6.19 8.85
C ASP A 76 -18.06 7.71 8.94
N LYS A 77 -16.79 8.11 9.12
CA LYS A 77 -16.35 9.51 9.10
C LYS A 77 -16.10 10.07 7.70
N TYR A 78 -16.09 9.25 6.66
CA TYR A 78 -15.69 9.67 5.32
C TYR A 78 -16.79 9.33 4.31
N GLU A 79 -17.15 10.30 3.46
CA GLU A 79 -18.15 10.10 2.40
C GLU A 79 -17.58 9.31 1.22
N ASN A 80 -16.27 9.40 0.99
CA ASN A 80 -15.57 8.80 -0.14
C ASN A 80 -14.08 8.59 0.17
N TRP A 81 -13.38 7.93 -0.76
CA TRP A 81 -11.95 7.69 -0.63
C TRP A 81 -11.12 8.98 -0.58
N THR A 82 -11.45 10.00 -1.38
CA THR A 82 -10.67 11.25 -1.42
C THR A 82 -10.63 11.91 -0.04
N GLU A 83 -11.77 11.97 0.66
CA GLU A 83 -11.83 12.51 2.02
C GLU A 83 -11.00 11.68 3.02
N TYR A 84 -11.07 10.35 2.92
CA TYR A 84 -10.22 9.44 3.71
C TYR A 84 -8.73 9.68 3.42
N SER A 85 -8.37 9.74 2.13
CA SER A 85 -7.01 9.91 1.65
C SER A 85 -6.45 11.25 2.09
N ASP A 86 -7.17 12.35 1.93
CA ASP A 86 -6.73 13.68 2.34
C ASP A 86 -6.41 13.71 3.85
N TYR A 87 -7.32 13.19 4.66
CA TYR A 87 -7.15 13.16 6.12
C TYR A 87 -5.94 12.32 6.57
N TRP A 88 -5.72 11.15 5.97
CA TRP A 88 -4.61 10.27 6.34
C TRP A 88 -3.29 10.67 5.69
N SER A 89 -3.32 11.18 4.46
CA SER A 89 -2.15 11.69 3.74
C SER A 89 -1.52 12.85 4.49
N GLU A 90 -2.31 13.79 5.04
CA GLU A 90 -1.78 14.88 5.88
C GLU A 90 -1.05 14.33 7.11
N ARG A 91 -1.60 13.29 7.76
CA ARG A 91 -0.99 12.67 8.94
C ARG A 91 0.29 11.91 8.61
N VAL A 92 0.32 11.21 7.49
CA VAL A 92 1.51 10.49 7.01
C VAL A 92 2.60 11.50 6.62
N ALA A 93 2.24 12.55 5.88
CA ALA A 93 3.14 13.64 5.47
C ALA A 93 3.62 14.49 6.66
N SER A 94 2.87 14.53 7.77
CA SER A 94 3.30 15.21 9.01
C SER A 94 4.08 14.30 9.97
N GLY A 95 4.22 13.02 9.64
CA GLY A 95 4.92 12.02 10.46
C GLY A 95 6.30 11.65 9.91
N ASN A 96 6.88 10.58 10.46
CA ASN A 96 8.20 10.08 10.05
C ASN A 96 8.32 9.77 8.55
N ALA A 97 7.22 9.39 7.90
CA ALA A 97 7.20 9.15 6.46
C ALA A 97 7.40 10.46 5.68
N GLY A 98 6.80 11.56 6.12
CA GLY A 98 6.96 12.89 5.53
C GLY A 98 8.35 13.51 5.71
N ASP A 99 9.10 13.10 6.73
CA ASP A 99 10.52 13.50 6.84
C ASP A 99 11.44 12.66 5.94
N PHE A 100 11.03 11.43 5.65
CA PHE A 100 11.88 10.41 5.03
C PHE A 100 11.71 10.30 3.52
N ILE A 101 10.46 10.12 3.06
CA ILE A 101 10.16 9.89 1.65
C ILE A 101 10.64 11.07 0.78
N PRO A 102 10.44 12.34 1.16
CA PRO A 102 10.97 13.47 0.38
C PRO A 102 12.48 13.43 0.19
N LYS A 103 13.26 12.91 1.14
CA LYS A 103 14.71 12.77 0.97
C LYS A 103 15.07 11.77 -0.11
N ILE A 104 14.34 10.66 -0.20
CA ILE A 104 14.54 9.67 -1.25
C ILE A 104 14.14 10.25 -2.62
N LEU A 105 13.10 11.08 -2.66
CA LEU A 105 12.55 11.63 -3.89
C LEU A 105 13.20 12.94 -4.37
N GLU A 106 13.93 13.64 -3.50
CA GLU A 106 14.56 14.94 -3.75
C GLU A 106 15.28 15.05 -5.11
N PRO A 107 16.05 14.06 -5.59
CA PRO A 107 16.77 14.18 -6.86
C PRO A 107 15.89 14.11 -8.12
N PHE A 108 14.60 13.77 -7.99
CA PHE A 108 13.72 13.41 -9.11
C PHE A 108 12.55 14.36 -9.32
N ASP A 109 12.49 15.48 -8.59
CA ASP A 109 11.39 16.45 -8.63
C ASP A 109 10.01 15.85 -8.30
N TYR A 110 10.00 14.79 -7.46
CA TYR A 110 8.80 14.19 -6.88
C TYR A 110 8.66 14.58 -5.42
N THR A 111 7.42 14.72 -4.97
CA THR A 111 7.04 14.87 -3.56
C THR A 111 6.29 13.63 -3.07
N ILE A 112 6.04 13.57 -1.76
CA ILE A 112 5.19 12.50 -1.18
C ILE A 112 3.74 12.55 -1.71
N HIS A 113 3.28 13.67 -2.26
CA HIS A 113 1.95 13.77 -2.85
C HIS A 113 1.88 13.23 -4.27
N ASP A 114 3.03 13.06 -4.94
CA ASP A 114 3.12 12.58 -6.32
C ASP A 114 3.30 11.05 -6.41
N ILE A 115 3.17 10.34 -5.28
CA ILE A 115 3.28 8.88 -5.21
C ILE A 115 1.93 8.24 -4.92
N TRP A 116 1.78 6.96 -5.23
CA TRP A 116 0.75 6.11 -4.64
C TRP A 116 1.35 5.40 -3.42
N MET A 117 0.68 5.42 -2.26
CA MET A 117 1.10 4.63 -1.10
C MET A 117 0.04 3.59 -0.77
N GLY A 118 0.42 2.32 -0.66
CA GLY A 118 -0.49 1.27 -0.23
C GLY A 118 0.20 0.18 0.59
N ASP A 119 -0.59 -0.72 1.15
CA ASP A 119 -0.11 -1.85 1.94
C ASP A 119 -0.14 -3.16 1.15
N SER A 120 0.81 -4.05 1.43
CA SER A 120 0.85 -5.41 0.87
C SER A 120 -0.26 -6.33 1.44
N ILE A 121 -0.80 -5.99 2.60
CA ILE A 121 -2.06 -6.53 3.14
C ILE A 121 -2.90 -5.34 3.63
N LYS A 122 -4.16 -5.28 3.21
CA LYS A 122 -5.02 -4.11 3.44
C LYS A 122 -5.63 -4.02 4.85
N CYS A 123 -5.48 -5.04 5.68
CA CYS A 123 -5.97 -5.10 7.07
C CYS A 123 -4.83 -5.56 8.01
N PRO A 124 -4.83 -5.17 9.29
CA PRO A 124 -3.84 -5.66 10.25
C PRO A 124 -3.95 -7.18 10.44
N THR A 125 -2.81 -7.86 10.46
CA THR A 125 -2.75 -9.30 10.74
C THR A 125 -2.14 -9.62 12.10
N GLU A 126 -1.33 -8.71 12.64
CA GLU A 126 -0.86 -8.84 14.02
C GLU A 126 -1.89 -8.35 15.03
N SER A 127 -1.82 -8.86 16.25
CA SER A 127 -2.70 -8.42 17.34
C SER A 127 -2.45 -6.96 17.67
N VAL A 128 -3.52 -6.18 17.81
CA VAL A 128 -3.42 -4.80 18.25
C VAL A 128 -4.20 -4.59 19.54
N GLU A 129 -3.54 -4.86 20.66
CA GLU A 129 -4.13 -4.91 22.01
C GLU A 129 -4.92 -3.66 22.38
N LYS A 130 -4.38 -2.47 22.07
CA LYS A 130 -5.02 -1.17 22.36
C LYS A 130 -6.41 -1.00 21.74
N TRP A 131 -6.75 -1.82 20.75
CA TRP A 131 -7.99 -1.75 20.00
C TRP A 131 -8.77 -3.08 20.01
N GLY A 132 -8.29 -4.07 20.77
CA GLY A 132 -8.96 -5.37 20.90
C GLY A 132 -8.95 -6.23 19.62
N VAL A 133 -8.08 -5.93 18.65
CA VAL A 133 -7.99 -6.69 17.40
C VAL A 133 -7.11 -7.93 17.61
N PRO A 134 -7.66 -9.15 17.46
CA PRO A 134 -6.86 -10.37 17.57
C PRO A 134 -5.98 -10.57 16.32
N SER A 135 -4.88 -11.30 16.49
CA SER A 135 -4.07 -11.70 15.35
C SER A 135 -4.85 -12.61 14.39
N SER A 136 -4.47 -12.56 13.11
CA SER A 136 -5.02 -13.39 12.05
C SER A 136 -3.91 -14.16 11.33
N ASN A 137 -4.29 -15.01 10.39
CA ASN A 137 -3.30 -15.71 9.58
C ASN A 137 -2.80 -14.76 8.49
N THR A 138 -1.57 -14.26 8.66
CA THR A 138 -0.93 -13.34 7.72
C THR A 138 -0.82 -13.91 6.30
N GLN A 139 -0.55 -15.22 6.15
CA GLN A 139 -0.45 -15.82 4.83
C GLN A 139 -1.81 -15.96 4.15
N ASP A 140 -2.85 -16.34 4.89
CA ASP A 140 -4.24 -16.36 4.41
C ASP A 140 -4.67 -14.96 3.93
N SER A 141 -4.37 -13.95 4.74
CA SER A 141 -4.68 -12.55 4.44
C SER A 141 -3.92 -12.05 3.22
N PHE A 142 -2.62 -12.39 3.09
CA PHE A 142 -1.85 -12.06 1.90
C PHE A 142 -2.37 -12.78 0.65
N ASN A 143 -2.64 -14.09 0.71
CA ASN A 143 -3.19 -14.82 -0.44
C ASN A 143 -4.48 -14.18 -0.96
N HIS A 144 -5.29 -13.62 -0.05
CA HIS A 144 -6.48 -12.87 -0.43
C HIS A 144 -6.13 -11.49 -1.01
N CYS A 145 -5.19 -10.76 -0.41
CA CYS A 145 -4.79 -9.42 -0.87
C CYS A 145 -3.90 -9.41 -2.12
N GLU A 146 -3.32 -10.55 -2.51
CA GLU A 146 -2.34 -10.64 -3.59
C GLU A 146 -2.87 -10.10 -4.93
N SER A 147 -4.15 -10.37 -5.27
CA SER A 147 -4.73 -9.85 -6.51
C SER A 147 -4.87 -8.33 -6.48
N TYR A 148 -5.31 -7.74 -5.36
CA TYR A 148 -5.40 -6.28 -5.22
C TYR A 148 -4.02 -5.64 -5.31
N LEU A 149 -3.02 -6.25 -4.68
CA LEU A 149 -1.64 -5.79 -4.79
C LEU A 149 -1.15 -5.86 -6.24
N ARG A 150 -1.42 -6.95 -6.97
CA ARG A 150 -1.04 -7.04 -8.38
C ARG A 150 -1.70 -5.95 -9.23
N ASP A 151 -2.97 -5.68 -9.01
CA ASP A 151 -3.71 -4.64 -9.73
C ASP A 151 -3.16 -3.24 -9.43
N GLU A 152 -2.78 -2.95 -8.18
CA GLU A 152 -2.15 -1.68 -7.79
C GLU A 152 -0.77 -1.45 -8.41
N LEU A 153 -0.03 -2.53 -8.70
CA LEU A 153 1.30 -2.48 -9.29
C LEU A 153 1.29 -2.52 -10.82
N GLN A 154 0.13 -2.75 -11.44
CA GLN A 154 0.00 -2.79 -12.88
C GLN A 154 0.31 -1.41 -13.49
N ASP A 155 1.02 -1.40 -14.63
CA ASP A 155 1.34 -0.20 -15.42
C ASP A 155 2.14 0.88 -14.68
N ARG A 156 2.69 0.57 -13.50
CA ARG A 156 3.60 1.45 -12.76
C ARG A 156 4.98 1.44 -13.41
N LYS A 157 5.74 2.52 -13.22
CA LYS A 157 7.15 2.56 -13.64
C LYS A 157 8.08 2.01 -12.57
N LEU A 158 7.74 2.21 -11.30
CA LEU A 158 8.60 1.89 -10.18
C LEU A 158 7.79 1.50 -8.94
N VAL A 159 8.28 0.49 -8.22
CA VAL A 159 7.75 0.14 -6.89
C VAL A 159 8.87 0.25 -5.87
N VAL A 160 8.66 1.03 -4.82
CA VAL A 160 9.52 1.14 -3.66
C VAL A 160 8.88 0.36 -2.51
N THR A 161 9.49 -0.74 -2.09
CA THR A 161 8.99 -1.51 -0.94
C THR A 161 9.65 -1.06 0.34
N LEU A 162 8.86 -0.94 1.40
CA LEU A 162 9.31 -0.51 2.70
C LEU A 162 9.27 -1.71 3.64
N GLU A 163 10.44 -2.23 4.01
CA GLU A 163 10.62 -3.41 4.88
C GLU A 163 10.48 -4.80 4.25
N ALA A 164 10.84 -5.82 5.04
CA ALA A 164 11.07 -7.18 4.54
C ALA A 164 9.77 -7.86 4.12
N SER A 165 8.72 -7.70 4.92
CA SER A 165 7.42 -8.31 4.68
C SER A 165 6.76 -7.73 3.42
N ALA A 166 6.72 -6.40 3.30
CA ALA A 166 6.23 -5.70 2.11
C ALA A 166 7.03 -6.12 0.86
N SER A 167 8.36 -6.16 0.96
CA SER A 167 9.23 -6.59 -0.13
C SER A 167 8.91 -8.02 -0.59
N LYS A 168 8.84 -8.98 0.34
CA LYS A 168 8.54 -10.39 0.03
C LYS A 168 7.21 -10.57 -0.68
N ARG A 169 6.18 -9.86 -0.22
CA ARG A 169 4.81 -9.99 -0.75
C ARG A 169 4.64 -9.28 -2.09
N THR A 170 5.25 -8.10 -2.25
CA THR A 170 5.30 -7.38 -3.52
C THR A 170 5.98 -8.22 -4.60
N HIS A 171 7.14 -8.80 -4.30
CA HIS A 171 7.83 -9.68 -5.27
C HIS A 171 6.99 -10.92 -5.61
N GLN A 172 6.30 -11.52 -4.65
CA GLN A 172 5.36 -12.63 -4.93
C GLN A 172 4.22 -12.19 -5.86
N ALA A 173 3.62 -11.02 -5.62
CA ALA A 173 2.55 -10.50 -6.47
C ALA A 173 3.02 -10.22 -7.92
N LEU A 174 4.30 -9.85 -8.07
CA LEU A 174 5.00 -9.64 -9.35
C LEU A 174 5.54 -10.95 -9.97
N GLY A 175 5.21 -12.12 -9.40
CA GLY A 175 5.51 -13.42 -9.99
C GLY A 175 6.82 -14.07 -9.53
N VAL A 176 7.58 -13.45 -8.62
CA VAL A 176 8.77 -14.08 -8.03
C VAL A 176 8.35 -15.28 -7.17
N PRO A 177 8.93 -16.47 -7.36
CA PRO A 177 8.59 -17.65 -6.57
C PRO A 177 8.72 -17.39 -5.07
N ARG A 178 7.73 -17.85 -4.28
CA ARG A 178 7.69 -17.64 -2.81
C ARG A 178 8.99 -17.99 -2.09
N ARG A 179 9.69 -19.05 -2.53
CA ARG A 179 10.98 -19.46 -1.94
C ARG A 179 12.06 -18.39 -2.13
N GLU A 180 12.11 -17.79 -3.32
CA GLU A 180 13.06 -16.75 -3.69
C GLU A 180 12.69 -15.43 -3.03
N ALA A 181 11.43 -15.01 -3.10
CA ALA A 181 10.99 -13.80 -2.40
C ALA A 181 11.33 -13.87 -0.89
N ASN A 182 11.14 -15.03 -0.25
CA ASN A 182 11.47 -15.24 1.16
C ASN A 182 12.98 -15.16 1.49
N SER A 183 13.89 -15.15 0.50
CA SER A 183 15.32 -14.91 0.74
C SER A 183 15.64 -13.44 0.99
N ILE A 184 14.76 -12.49 0.66
CA ILE A 184 14.99 -11.05 0.86
C ILE A 184 15.31 -10.71 2.33
N ARG A 185 16.37 -9.93 2.53
CA ARG A 185 16.91 -9.42 3.80
C ARG A 185 17.17 -7.91 3.66
N ILE A 186 16.35 -7.09 4.31
CA ILE A 186 16.41 -5.61 4.18
C ILE A 186 17.76 -4.99 4.53
N LYS A 187 18.52 -5.57 5.46
CA LYS A 187 19.85 -5.04 5.84
C LYS A 187 20.94 -5.32 4.79
N GLN A 188 20.67 -6.23 3.85
CA GLN A 188 21.63 -6.69 2.84
C GLN A 188 21.19 -6.28 1.43
N ASP A 189 19.88 -6.33 1.17
CA ASP A 189 19.32 -6.23 -0.18
C ASP A 189 18.64 -4.87 -0.44
N TYR A 190 18.91 -3.83 0.36
CA TYR A 190 18.36 -2.50 0.10
C TYR A 190 19.01 -1.88 -1.17
N GLY A 191 18.24 -1.10 -1.90
CA GLY A 191 18.59 -0.63 -3.26
C GLY A 191 17.80 -1.38 -4.33
N ARG A 192 18.38 -1.51 -5.52
CA ARG A 192 17.71 -2.18 -6.65
C ARG A 192 17.56 -3.67 -6.34
N SER A 193 16.36 -4.21 -6.52
CA SER A 193 16.12 -5.65 -6.43
C SER A 193 16.87 -6.40 -7.53
N GLU A 194 17.48 -7.54 -7.19
CA GLU A 194 18.11 -8.45 -8.15
C GLU A 194 17.10 -9.25 -8.97
N PHE A 195 15.83 -9.28 -8.55
CA PHE A 195 14.78 -10.00 -9.27
C PHE A 195 14.30 -9.19 -10.49
N ASP A 196 14.28 -9.85 -11.65
CA ASP A 196 13.73 -9.28 -12.88
C ASP A 196 12.20 -9.22 -12.79
N THR A 197 11.70 -8.06 -12.42
CA THR A 197 10.27 -7.78 -12.16
C THR A 197 9.80 -6.63 -13.04
N THR A 198 8.52 -6.63 -13.39
CA THR A 198 7.89 -5.53 -14.11
C THR A 198 6.60 -5.15 -13.37
N PRO A 199 6.51 -3.94 -12.78
CA PRO A 199 7.56 -2.92 -12.64
C PRO A 199 8.81 -3.38 -11.86
N PRO A 200 9.97 -2.74 -12.06
CA PRO A 200 11.15 -2.95 -11.23
C PRO A 200 10.89 -2.53 -9.77
N VAL A 201 11.49 -3.26 -8.84
CA VAL A 201 11.36 -3.02 -7.40
C VAL A 201 12.64 -2.45 -6.82
N VAL A 202 12.52 -1.39 -6.03
CA VAL A 202 13.56 -0.85 -5.16
C VAL A 202 13.21 -1.19 -3.71
N ILE A 203 14.11 -1.89 -3.03
CA ILE A 203 13.93 -2.32 -1.64
C ILE A 203 14.48 -1.24 -0.73
N CYS A 204 13.65 -0.75 0.19
CA CYS A 204 14.01 0.31 1.11
C CYS A 204 13.69 -0.11 2.55
N PRO A 205 14.54 0.24 3.54
CA PRO A 205 14.16 0.12 4.94
C PRO A 205 12.92 0.97 5.28
N HIS A 206 12.09 0.50 6.21
CA HIS A 206 10.97 1.31 6.72
C HIS A 206 11.47 2.60 7.36
N TRP A 207 10.74 3.71 7.24
CA TRP A 207 11.12 5.01 7.81
C TRP A 207 11.37 4.99 9.32
N ASN A 208 10.72 4.08 10.06
CA ASN A 208 11.00 3.92 11.49
C ASN A 208 12.40 3.36 11.78
N ALA A 209 13.00 2.62 10.85
CA ALA A 209 14.40 2.17 10.93
C ALA A 209 15.38 3.29 10.51
N TRP A 210 14.91 4.26 9.71
CA TRP A 210 15.70 5.40 9.22
C TRP A 210 16.19 6.34 10.32
N MET A 211 15.40 6.53 11.39
CA MET A 211 15.69 7.48 12.47
C MET A 211 17.04 7.25 13.19
N THR A 212 17.81 6.25 12.78
CA THR A 212 19.14 5.94 13.32
C THR A 212 20.26 5.91 12.29
N ARG A 213 19.99 5.97 10.96
CA ARG A 213 20.99 5.69 9.89
C ARG A 213 20.61 6.29 8.53
N ASP A 214 21.36 7.30 8.06
CA ASP A 214 21.15 7.94 6.75
C ASP A 214 21.93 7.26 5.61
N GLU A 215 22.78 6.29 5.94
CA GLU A 215 23.74 5.66 5.02
C GLU A 215 23.13 4.98 3.79
N TYR A 216 21.85 4.63 3.82
CA TYR A 216 21.19 3.95 2.70
C TYR A 216 20.45 4.89 1.75
N ILE A 217 20.21 6.16 2.11
CA ILE A 217 19.50 7.11 1.24
C ILE A 217 20.18 7.20 -0.14
N PRO A 218 21.51 7.37 -0.23
CA PRO A 218 22.17 7.48 -1.53
C PRO A 218 22.00 6.22 -2.40
N VAL A 219 22.01 5.03 -1.79
CA VAL A 219 21.85 3.74 -2.50
C VAL A 219 20.43 3.59 -3.05
N VAL A 220 19.42 3.99 -2.27
CA VAL A 220 18.02 3.96 -2.71
C VAL A 220 17.80 5.01 -3.81
N GLN A 221 18.34 6.22 -3.66
CA GLN A 221 18.29 7.25 -4.71
C GLN A 221 18.95 6.76 -6.00
N GLU A 222 20.15 6.17 -5.93
CA GLU A 222 20.82 5.61 -7.12
C GLU A 222 19.97 4.54 -7.81
N ALA A 223 19.38 3.62 -7.04
CA ALA A 223 18.50 2.57 -7.57
C ALA A 223 17.24 3.13 -8.26
N ILE A 224 16.63 4.19 -7.70
CA ILE A 224 15.50 4.89 -8.32
C ILE A 224 15.94 5.60 -9.60
N ALA A 225 17.11 6.25 -9.58
CA ALA A 225 17.65 6.94 -10.75
C ALA A 225 17.89 6.00 -11.93
N GLU A 226 18.32 4.77 -11.69
CA GLU A 226 18.48 3.75 -12.73
C GLU A 226 17.16 3.30 -13.37
N VAL A 227 16.03 3.52 -12.71
CA VAL A 227 14.70 3.16 -13.22
C VAL A 227 14.03 4.33 -13.93
N LEU A 228 14.18 5.55 -13.40
CA LEU A 228 13.47 6.73 -13.89
C LEU A 228 14.21 7.49 -15.01
N ARG A 229 15.49 7.21 -15.25
CA ARG A 229 16.28 7.78 -16.36
C ARG A 229 16.04 7.03 -17.68
#